data_AF-A0A8B7K1Z8-F1
#
_entry.id   AF-A0A8B7K1Z8-F1
#
_cell.length_a   1.000
_cell.length_b   1.000
_cell.length_c   1.000
_cell.angle_alpha   90.00
_cell.angle_beta   90.00
_cell.angle_gamma   90.00
#
_symmetry.space_group_name_H-M   'P 1'
#
loop_
_entity.id
_entity.type
_entity.pdbx_description
1 polymer ?
#
loop_
_entity_poly.entity_id
_entity_poly.type
_entity_poly.pdbx_seq_one_letter_code
_entity_poly.pdbx_strand_id
1 'polypeptide(L)'
;MFLCISVPSIQYFLHQKGMLSSGVHYVFDTTIAADFSILESQREFVQRYQQRNQEEHALPMFASACPGWIRYAERVLTNLVTSHICTAKSPQQIMGSLVKGYFARQQNLSPDKIFHVIVAPCYDKKLEALREDFYTALYNSQDVDCVLTSGEIVQIMEQKNVSMKDVTEVAVDSLFGEIKEGDVVRHDGKTSDGYLEHIFKHAAKELFGMDVKEITYKALKNKDFQEVTLEKDGETLLRFAAAYGFRNIQNMVLKLKKGKFSYHFVEVLACPGGCLNGKGQAQTEDGKPDKALLNQMEEVYAAIPVRLPETNMHVQKMYQDWLEGMDSKKVQETLHTKYSAVNQTASNLDIKW
;
A
#
# COMPACT_ATOMS: atom_id res chain seq x y z
N MET A 1 -26.02 6.82 -8.83
CA MET A 1 -24.69 6.74 -8.21
C MET A 1 -24.18 5.33 -8.44
N PHE A 2 -23.03 5.18 -9.08
CA PHE A 2 -22.42 3.89 -9.40
C PHE A 2 -21.57 3.41 -8.24
N LEU A 3 -21.84 2.20 -7.74
CA LEU A 3 -21.07 1.61 -6.65
C LEU A 3 -19.91 0.78 -7.23
N CYS A 4 -18.68 1.20 -6.94
CA CYS A 4 -17.46 0.51 -7.32
C CYS A 4 -16.75 -0.01 -6.06
N ILE A 5 -16.32 -1.27 -6.08
CA ILE A 5 -15.58 -1.88 -4.96
C ILE A 5 -14.20 -2.30 -5.44
N SER A 6 -13.15 -1.95 -4.71
CA SER A 6 -11.79 -2.39 -5.03
C SER A 6 -11.24 -3.29 -3.92
N VAL A 7 -10.76 -4.47 -4.29
CA VAL A 7 -10.32 -5.52 -3.37
C VAL A 7 -8.84 -5.87 -3.64
N PRO A 8 -7.98 -5.90 -2.62
CA PRO A 8 -6.59 -6.33 -2.79
C PRO A 8 -6.50 -7.86 -2.95
N SER A 9 -5.49 -8.34 -3.67
CA SER A 9 -5.22 -9.78 -3.90
C SER A 9 -5.04 -10.56 -2.59
N ILE A 10 -4.59 -9.90 -1.52
CA ILE A 10 -4.48 -10.47 -0.18
C ILE A 10 -5.83 -10.89 0.43
N GLN A 11 -6.92 -10.31 -0.08
CA GLN A 11 -8.30 -10.64 0.27
C GLN A 11 -8.96 -11.42 -0.86
N TYR A 12 -8.20 -12.27 -1.56
CA TYR A 12 -8.65 -13.09 -2.70
C TYR A 12 -10.04 -13.72 -2.49
N PHE A 13 -10.30 -14.24 -1.29
CA PHE A 13 -11.61 -14.84 -0.94
C PHE A 13 -12.81 -13.89 -1.11
N LEU A 14 -12.61 -12.57 -1.07
CA LEU A 14 -13.65 -11.55 -1.22
C LEU A 14 -13.82 -11.06 -2.67
N HIS A 15 -13.00 -11.52 -3.62
CA HIS A 15 -13.11 -11.16 -5.05
C HIS A 15 -14.36 -11.72 -5.73
N GLN A 16 -15.14 -12.54 -5.04
CA GLN A 16 -16.33 -13.19 -5.60
C GLN A 16 -17.53 -12.22 -5.61
N LYS A 17 -17.97 -11.77 -6.80
CA LYS A 17 -19.13 -10.83 -6.93
C LYS A 17 -20.40 -11.31 -6.23
N GLY A 18 -20.61 -12.61 -6.02
CA GLY A 18 -21.83 -13.11 -5.37
C GLY A 18 -22.09 -12.47 -4.00
N MET A 19 -21.03 -12.21 -3.22
CA MET A 19 -21.09 -11.62 -1.87
C MET A 19 -21.52 -10.14 -1.88
N LEU A 20 -21.22 -9.44 -2.98
CA LEU A 20 -21.39 -8.00 -3.17
C LEU A 20 -22.51 -7.67 -4.19
N SER A 21 -23.20 -8.68 -4.72
CA SER A 21 -24.08 -8.63 -5.90
C SER A 21 -25.28 -7.68 -5.82
N SER A 22 -25.77 -7.32 -4.62
CA SER A 22 -26.89 -6.38 -4.50
C SER A 22 -26.40 -4.93 -4.53
N GLY A 23 -26.47 -4.32 -5.72
CA GLY A 23 -26.25 -2.89 -5.93
C GLY A 23 -24.84 -2.48 -6.33
N VAL A 24 -23.86 -3.41 -6.35
CA VAL A 24 -22.50 -3.15 -6.85
C VAL A 24 -22.47 -3.23 -8.36
N HIS A 25 -21.90 -2.21 -8.99
CA HIS A 25 -21.84 -2.08 -10.44
C HIS A 25 -20.51 -2.61 -10.99
N TYR A 26 -19.41 -2.35 -10.28
CA TYR A 26 -18.06 -2.77 -10.67
C TYR A 26 -17.25 -3.27 -9.47
N VAL A 27 -16.45 -4.32 -9.66
CA VAL A 27 -15.49 -4.86 -8.68
C VAL A 27 -14.10 -4.88 -9.32
N PHE A 28 -13.11 -4.20 -8.75
CA PHE A 28 -11.77 -4.07 -9.28
C PHE A 28 -10.72 -4.71 -8.36
N ASP A 29 -9.60 -5.16 -8.94
CA ASP A 29 -8.41 -5.55 -8.19
C ASP A 29 -7.48 -4.33 -7.95
N THR A 30 -7.01 -4.14 -6.70
CA THR A 30 -6.09 -3.02 -6.38
C THR A 30 -4.62 -3.27 -6.78
N THR A 31 -4.28 -4.44 -7.32
CA THR A 31 -2.92 -4.84 -7.70
C THR A 31 -2.29 -3.83 -8.65
N ILE A 32 -3.05 -3.30 -9.61
CA ILE A 32 -2.53 -2.30 -10.53
C ILE A 32 -2.19 -0.97 -9.83
N ALA A 33 -2.94 -0.59 -8.80
CA ALA A 33 -2.61 0.58 -8.00
C ALA A 33 -1.35 0.35 -7.16
N ALA A 34 -1.11 -0.90 -6.73
CA ALA A 34 0.14 -1.29 -6.09
C ALA A 34 1.32 -1.29 -7.08
N ASP A 35 1.12 -1.67 -8.35
CA ASP A 35 2.15 -1.54 -9.40
C ASP A 35 2.67 -0.09 -9.47
N PHE A 36 1.76 0.89 -9.60
CA PHE A 36 2.13 2.32 -9.61
C PHE A 36 2.85 2.74 -8.32
N SER A 37 2.34 2.33 -7.16
CA SER A 37 2.93 2.70 -5.88
C SER A 37 4.37 2.18 -5.73
N ILE A 38 4.64 0.94 -6.16
CA ILE A 38 5.96 0.33 -6.15
C ILE A 38 6.88 1.03 -7.15
N LEU A 39 6.42 1.25 -8.39
CA LEU A 39 7.19 1.90 -9.45
C LEU A 39 7.59 3.33 -9.08
N GLU A 40 6.69 4.12 -8.49
CA GLU A 40 7.03 5.47 -8.04
C GLU A 40 7.94 5.45 -6.80
N SER A 41 7.74 4.51 -5.88
CA SER A 41 8.61 4.38 -4.70
C SER A 41 10.05 4.00 -5.06
N GLN A 42 10.25 3.09 -6.03
CA GLN A 42 11.60 2.71 -6.44
C GLN A 42 12.32 3.82 -7.20
N ARG A 43 11.60 4.57 -8.06
CA ARG A 43 12.14 5.74 -8.76
C ARG A 43 12.56 6.82 -7.78
N GLU A 44 11.71 7.13 -6.81
CA GLU A 44 12.01 8.11 -5.77
C GLU A 44 13.21 7.68 -4.92
N PHE A 45 13.32 6.40 -4.57
CA PHE A 45 14.48 5.90 -3.83
C PHE A 45 15.77 6.08 -4.62
N VAL A 46 15.80 5.69 -5.91
CA VAL A 46 16.97 5.83 -6.78
C VAL A 46 17.38 7.29 -6.89
N GLN A 47 16.43 8.20 -7.12
CA GLN A 47 16.69 9.63 -7.19
C GLN A 47 17.31 10.16 -5.88
N ARG A 48 16.66 9.89 -4.74
CA ARG A 48 17.17 10.30 -3.42
C ARG A 48 18.56 9.73 -3.14
N TYR A 49 18.79 8.46 -3.50
CA TYR A 49 20.11 7.84 -3.31
C TYR A 49 21.19 8.55 -4.12
N GLN A 50 20.91 8.92 -5.38
CA GLN A 50 21.86 9.66 -6.22
C GLN A 50 22.15 11.07 -5.66
N GLN A 51 21.14 11.72 -5.05
CA GLN A 51 21.23 13.07 -4.49
C GLN A 51 21.73 13.12 -3.03
N ARG A 52 22.04 11.97 -2.42
CA ARG A 52 22.37 11.85 -0.98
C ARG A 52 23.52 12.72 -0.46
N ASN A 53 24.43 13.15 -1.34
CA ASN A 53 25.55 14.03 -0.98
C ASN A 53 25.23 15.52 -1.18
N GLN A 54 24.09 15.84 -1.82
CA GLN A 54 23.67 17.19 -2.16
C GLN A 54 22.49 17.66 -1.29
N GLU A 55 21.63 16.73 -0.88
CA GLU A 55 20.42 17.01 -0.10
C GLU A 55 20.51 16.41 1.31
N GLU A 56 20.35 17.25 2.34
CA GLU A 56 20.47 16.85 3.75
C GLU A 56 19.45 15.77 4.17
N HIS A 57 18.28 15.72 3.52
CA HIS A 57 17.18 14.81 3.87
C HIS A 57 16.90 13.74 2.82
N ALA A 58 17.82 13.51 1.88
CA ALA A 58 17.66 12.48 0.87
C ALA A 58 17.54 11.07 1.49
N LEU A 59 18.34 10.74 2.50
CA LEU A 59 18.32 9.44 3.18
C LEU A 59 18.31 9.60 4.72
N PRO A 60 17.75 8.66 5.48
CA PRO A 60 17.02 7.46 5.03
C PRO A 60 15.70 7.81 4.31
N MET A 61 15.18 6.87 3.52
CA MET A 61 13.82 6.93 2.98
C MET A 61 12.92 5.93 3.72
N PHE A 62 11.76 6.38 4.18
CA PHE A 62 10.73 5.54 4.82
C PHE A 62 9.59 5.26 3.86
N ALA A 63 9.12 4.02 3.80
CA ALA A 63 7.91 3.67 3.06
C ALA A 63 6.67 4.42 3.59
N SER A 64 5.70 4.66 2.71
CA SER A 64 4.51 5.48 2.99
C SER A 64 3.19 4.73 3.00
N ALA A 65 3.16 3.46 2.56
CA ALA A 65 1.92 2.73 2.32
C ALA A 65 1.08 2.44 3.57
N CYS A 66 1.69 2.45 4.77
CA CYS A 66 1.04 2.16 6.05
C CYS A 66 0.51 3.45 6.73
N PRO A 67 -0.82 3.67 6.81
CA PRO A 67 -1.36 4.92 7.35
C PRO A 67 -1.14 5.06 8.86
N GLY A 68 -1.05 3.95 9.60
CA GLY A 68 -0.71 3.97 11.03
C GLY A 68 0.70 4.54 11.28
N TRP A 69 1.66 4.20 10.42
CA TRP A 69 3.00 4.80 10.44
C TRP A 69 2.95 6.29 10.08
N ILE A 70 2.26 6.65 9.00
CA ILE A 70 2.12 8.05 8.56
C ILE A 70 1.53 8.91 9.67
N ARG A 71 0.44 8.47 10.30
CA ARG A 71 -0.22 9.21 11.38
C ARG A 71 0.69 9.40 12.59
N TYR A 72 1.46 8.37 12.95
CA TYR A 72 2.45 8.48 14.02
C TYR A 72 3.58 9.45 13.65
N ALA A 73 4.07 9.37 12.42
CA ALA A 73 5.10 10.24 11.89
C ALA A 73 4.67 11.71 11.92
N GLU A 74 3.51 12.06 11.35
CA GLU A 74 3.02 13.44 11.26
C GLU A 74 2.68 14.05 12.63
N ARG A 75 2.14 13.26 13.57
CA ARG A 75 1.69 13.76 14.87
C ARG A 75 2.75 13.76 15.96
N VAL A 76 3.65 12.76 15.96
CA VAL A 76 4.59 12.53 17.06
C VAL A 76 6.03 12.84 16.66
N LEU A 77 6.41 12.53 15.43
CA LEU A 77 7.80 12.67 14.96
C LEU A 77 8.03 13.97 14.19
N THR A 78 6.99 14.51 13.55
CA THR A 78 6.96 15.78 12.83
C THR A 78 8.16 15.91 11.89
N ASN A 79 8.99 16.94 12.06
CA ASN A 79 10.12 17.26 11.18
C ASN A 79 11.25 16.22 11.27
N LEU A 80 11.24 15.33 12.27
CA LEU A 80 12.27 14.28 12.39
C LEU A 80 12.23 13.28 11.23
N VAL A 81 11.05 13.02 10.67
CA VAL A 81 10.87 11.96 9.66
C VAL A 81 10.04 12.37 8.45
N THR A 82 9.24 13.43 8.51
CA THR A 82 8.28 13.74 7.42
C THR A 82 8.97 14.02 6.08
N SER A 83 10.14 14.67 6.07
CA SER A 83 10.98 14.86 4.87
C SER A 83 11.58 13.56 4.33
N HIS A 84 11.71 12.55 5.19
CA HIS A 84 12.27 11.23 4.86
C HIS A 84 11.21 10.25 4.35
N ILE A 85 9.92 10.59 4.35
CA ILE A 85 8.85 9.68 3.88
C ILE A 85 8.76 9.74 2.35
N CYS A 86 8.63 8.56 1.74
CA CYS A 86 8.32 8.38 0.32
C CYS A 86 7.06 9.16 -0.07
N THR A 87 7.13 9.97 -1.11
CA THR A 87 5.99 10.78 -1.56
C THR A 87 4.97 9.99 -2.36
N ALA A 88 5.32 8.82 -2.89
CA ALA A 88 4.37 7.94 -3.58
C ALA A 88 3.16 7.62 -2.68
N LYS A 89 1.95 7.81 -3.22
CA LYS A 89 0.68 7.47 -2.57
C LYS A 89 0.58 5.96 -2.33
N SER A 90 -0.21 5.57 -1.34
CA SER A 90 -0.51 4.16 -1.10
C SER A 90 -1.39 3.57 -2.22
N PRO A 91 -1.44 2.23 -2.37
CA PRO A 91 -2.27 1.58 -3.39
C PRO A 91 -3.76 1.96 -3.27
N GLN A 92 -4.28 2.17 -2.06
CA GLN A 92 -5.66 2.61 -1.86
C GLN A 92 -5.90 3.97 -2.52
N GLN A 93 -5.00 4.92 -2.30
CA GLN A 93 -5.18 6.30 -2.76
C GLN A 93 -4.95 6.40 -4.26
N ILE A 94 -3.96 5.69 -4.78
CA ILE A 94 -3.77 5.54 -6.22
C ILE A 94 -5.02 4.93 -6.84
N MET A 95 -5.60 3.88 -6.24
CA MET A 95 -6.83 3.27 -6.75
C MET A 95 -8.00 4.25 -6.78
N GLY A 96 -8.13 5.10 -5.76
CA GLY A 96 -9.11 6.18 -5.77
C GLY A 96 -8.94 7.12 -6.97
N SER A 97 -7.71 7.57 -7.23
CA SER A 97 -7.40 8.38 -8.40
C SER A 97 -7.62 7.63 -9.74
N LEU A 98 -7.38 6.32 -9.80
CA LEU A 98 -7.67 5.50 -10.99
C LEU A 98 -9.18 5.38 -11.24
N VAL A 99 -9.97 5.05 -10.21
CA VAL A 99 -11.42 4.85 -10.34
C VAL A 99 -12.13 6.17 -10.64
N LYS A 100 -11.84 7.22 -9.87
CA LYS A 100 -12.52 8.51 -10.02
C LYS A 100 -11.92 9.43 -11.08
N GLY A 101 -10.66 9.20 -11.48
CA GLY A 101 -10.00 9.97 -12.53
C GLY A 101 -10.04 9.27 -13.89
N TYR A 102 -9.42 8.09 -13.99
CA TYR A 102 -9.30 7.37 -15.25
C TYR A 102 -10.60 6.68 -15.65
N PHE A 103 -11.14 5.81 -14.81
CA PHE A 103 -12.32 5.00 -15.12
C PHE A 103 -13.57 5.86 -15.28
N ALA A 104 -13.79 6.84 -14.41
CA ALA A 104 -14.89 7.80 -14.55
C ALA A 104 -14.90 8.47 -15.93
N ARG A 105 -13.73 8.90 -16.41
CA ARG A 105 -13.57 9.50 -17.74
C ARG A 105 -13.88 8.51 -18.86
N GLN A 106 -13.43 7.25 -18.75
CA GLN A 106 -13.76 6.20 -19.73
C GLN A 106 -15.27 5.95 -19.82
N GLN A 107 -15.98 6.03 -18.68
CA GLN A 107 -17.44 5.84 -18.61
C GLN A 107 -18.24 7.11 -18.92
N ASN A 108 -17.59 8.24 -19.25
CA ASN A 108 -18.23 9.55 -19.38
C ASN A 108 -19.04 9.95 -18.13
N LEU A 109 -18.54 9.59 -16.95
CA LEU A 109 -19.13 9.92 -15.65
C LEU A 109 -18.30 10.99 -14.94
N SER A 110 -18.97 11.88 -14.20
CA SER A 110 -18.29 12.76 -13.27
C SER A 110 -17.91 12.02 -11.98
N PRO A 111 -16.81 12.38 -11.30
CA PRO A 111 -16.32 11.68 -10.10
C PRO A 111 -17.34 11.58 -8.95
N ASP A 112 -18.23 12.55 -8.81
CA ASP A 112 -19.31 12.58 -7.79
C ASP A 112 -20.43 11.55 -8.05
N LYS A 113 -20.49 10.99 -9.26
CA LYS A 113 -21.45 9.94 -9.61
C LYS A 113 -20.96 8.55 -9.22
N ILE A 114 -19.71 8.40 -8.82
CA ILE A 114 -19.11 7.15 -8.39
C ILE A 114 -18.97 7.16 -6.87
N PHE A 115 -19.53 6.15 -6.22
CA PHE A 115 -19.28 5.81 -4.83
C PHE A 115 -18.27 4.67 -4.80
N HIS A 116 -17.04 4.97 -4.38
CA HIS A 116 -15.92 4.06 -4.38
C HIS A 116 -15.66 3.52 -2.97
N VAL A 117 -15.75 2.20 -2.84
CA VAL A 117 -15.48 1.47 -1.61
C VAL A 117 -14.18 0.67 -1.76
N ILE A 118 -13.31 0.75 -0.77
CA ILE A 118 -12.11 -0.09 -0.68
C ILE A 118 -12.33 -1.14 0.39
N VAL A 119 -11.97 -2.39 0.09
CA VAL A 119 -11.84 -3.41 1.13
C VAL A 119 -10.40 -3.45 1.61
N ALA A 120 -10.18 -3.37 2.92
CA ALA A 120 -8.83 -3.30 3.49
C ALA A 120 -8.68 -4.11 4.78
N PRO A 121 -7.51 -4.68 5.09
CA PRO A 121 -7.29 -5.44 6.33
C PRO A 121 -7.07 -4.53 7.56
N CYS A 122 -7.24 -3.21 7.41
CA CYS A 122 -6.77 -2.22 8.39
C CYS A 122 -7.79 -1.10 8.61
N TYR A 123 -8.05 -0.75 9.87
CA TYR A 123 -8.90 0.41 10.21
C TYR A 123 -8.25 1.75 9.86
N ASP A 124 -6.91 1.86 9.91
CA ASP A 124 -6.22 3.12 9.60
C ASP A 124 -6.40 3.55 8.14
N LYS A 125 -6.79 2.61 7.25
CA LYS A 125 -7.15 2.92 5.87
C LYS A 125 -8.42 3.79 5.77
N LYS A 126 -9.34 3.70 6.74
CA LYS A 126 -10.46 4.66 6.87
C LYS A 126 -9.95 6.07 7.13
N LEU A 127 -8.97 6.21 8.01
CA LEU A 127 -8.36 7.49 8.34
C LEU A 127 -7.57 8.07 7.16
N GLU A 128 -6.93 7.21 6.38
CA GLU A 128 -6.25 7.62 5.14
C GLU A 128 -7.26 8.16 4.11
N ALA A 129 -8.40 7.50 3.92
CA ALA A 129 -9.47 7.93 3.00
C ALA A 129 -10.09 9.29 3.38
N LEU A 130 -9.97 9.69 4.64
CA LEU A 130 -10.51 10.96 5.15
C LEU A 130 -9.53 12.13 5.10
N ARG A 131 -8.30 11.95 4.56
CA ARG A 131 -7.34 13.05 4.45
C ARG A 131 -7.83 14.10 3.45
N GLU A 132 -7.70 15.37 3.82
CA GLU A 132 -8.10 16.50 2.98
C GLU A 132 -7.35 16.54 1.63
N ASP A 133 -6.11 16.04 1.61
CA ASP A 133 -5.30 15.93 0.39
C ASP A 133 -5.94 15.06 -0.72
N PHE A 134 -6.91 14.22 -0.35
CA PHE A 134 -7.59 13.27 -1.26
C PHE A 134 -9.05 13.66 -1.52
N TYR A 135 -9.42 14.89 -1.18
CA TYR A 135 -10.71 15.48 -1.49
C TYR A 135 -10.58 16.46 -2.66
N THR A 136 -11.40 16.25 -3.69
CA THR A 136 -11.47 17.16 -4.85
C THR A 136 -12.64 18.13 -4.69
N ALA A 137 -12.35 19.36 -4.30
CA ALA A 137 -13.35 20.42 -4.10
C ALA A 137 -14.19 20.73 -5.34
N LEU A 138 -13.59 20.65 -6.55
CA LEU A 138 -14.29 20.88 -7.82
C LEU A 138 -15.50 19.95 -8.01
N TYR A 139 -15.40 18.71 -7.53
CA TYR A 139 -16.44 17.70 -7.66
C TYR A 139 -17.15 17.40 -6.33
N ASN A 140 -16.73 18.05 -5.24
CA ASN A 140 -17.16 17.72 -3.88
C ASN A 140 -17.10 16.20 -3.60
N SER A 141 -15.97 15.57 -3.93
CA SER A 141 -15.83 14.12 -3.96
C SER A 141 -14.49 13.67 -3.35
N GLN A 142 -14.52 12.64 -2.52
CA GLN A 142 -13.32 11.96 -2.00
C GLN A 142 -12.78 10.97 -3.03
N ASP A 143 -11.47 10.71 -3.09
CA ASP A 143 -10.93 9.64 -3.95
C ASP A 143 -11.45 8.24 -3.54
N VAL A 144 -11.68 8.03 -2.24
CA VAL A 144 -12.26 6.83 -1.64
C VAL A 144 -13.37 7.24 -0.67
N ASP A 145 -14.63 6.88 -0.95
CA ASP A 145 -15.77 7.31 -0.15
C ASP A 145 -15.97 6.47 1.11
N CYS A 146 -15.60 5.20 1.06
CA CYS A 146 -15.75 4.28 2.18
C CYS A 146 -14.64 3.22 2.19
N VAL A 147 -14.22 2.82 3.37
CA VAL A 147 -13.37 1.64 3.56
C VAL A 147 -14.10 0.66 4.45
N LEU A 148 -14.29 -0.56 3.93
CA LEU A 148 -14.80 -1.70 4.68
C LEU A 148 -13.65 -2.63 5.03
N THR A 149 -13.64 -3.09 6.27
CA THR A 149 -12.64 -4.07 6.69
C THR A 149 -13.11 -5.50 6.43
N SER A 150 -12.20 -6.47 6.34
CA SER A 150 -12.56 -7.88 6.16
C SER A 150 -13.50 -8.35 7.26
N GLY A 151 -13.26 -7.95 8.51
CA GLY A 151 -14.13 -8.28 9.65
C GLY A 151 -15.53 -7.68 9.54
N GLU A 152 -15.65 -6.44 9.08
CA GLU A 152 -16.95 -5.80 8.85
C GLU A 152 -17.73 -6.49 7.72
N ILE A 153 -17.06 -6.95 6.68
CA ILE A 153 -17.70 -7.73 5.61
C ILE A 153 -18.24 -9.05 6.16
N VAL A 154 -17.47 -9.77 6.96
CA VAL A 154 -17.92 -11.02 7.61
C VAL A 154 -19.16 -10.75 8.49
N GLN A 155 -19.16 -9.68 9.28
CA GLN A 155 -20.33 -9.31 10.09
C GLN A 155 -21.57 -9.00 9.23
N ILE A 156 -21.39 -8.30 8.10
CA ILE A 156 -22.48 -8.02 7.17
C ILE A 156 -23.04 -9.33 6.57
N MET A 157 -22.19 -10.30 6.26
CA MET A 157 -22.62 -11.61 5.75
C MET A 157 -23.42 -12.39 6.79
N GLU A 158 -22.95 -12.44 8.04
CA GLU A 158 -23.64 -13.09 9.16
C GLU A 158 -25.02 -12.49 9.37
N GLN A 159 -25.14 -11.16 9.38
CA GLN A 159 -26.41 -10.46 9.52
C GLN A 159 -27.40 -10.76 8.37
N LYS A 160 -26.87 -11.03 7.16
CA LYS A 160 -27.67 -11.39 5.98
C LYS A 160 -27.91 -12.89 5.86
N ASN A 161 -27.41 -13.72 6.78
CA ASN A 161 -27.42 -15.18 6.70
C ASN A 161 -26.85 -15.71 5.36
N VAL A 162 -25.78 -15.08 4.85
CA VAL A 162 -25.09 -15.52 3.64
C VAL A 162 -23.85 -16.32 4.03
N SER A 163 -23.76 -17.58 3.61
CA SER A 163 -22.53 -18.36 3.75
C SER A 163 -21.59 -18.12 2.57
N MET A 164 -20.28 -18.23 2.78
CA MET A 164 -19.29 -18.27 1.69
C MET A 164 -19.59 -19.39 0.66
N LYS A 165 -20.23 -20.48 1.09
CA LYS A 165 -20.64 -21.57 0.20
C LYS A 165 -21.76 -21.18 -0.77
N ASP A 166 -22.52 -20.15 -0.43
CA ASP A 166 -23.66 -19.67 -1.22
C ASP A 166 -23.21 -18.60 -2.25
N VAL A 167 -21.96 -18.14 -2.14
CA VAL A 167 -21.38 -17.12 -3.01
C VAL A 167 -20.85 -17.76 -4.29
N THR A 168 -21.37 -17.31 -5.43
CA THR A 168 -20.86 -17.72 -6.74
C THR A 168 -19.59 -16.95 -7.09
N GLU A 169 -18.57 -17.67 -7.55
CA GLU A 169 -17.36 -17.08 -8.11
C GLU A 169 -17.69 -16.32 -9.39
N VAL A 170 -17.28 -15.05 -9.45
CA VAL A 170 -17.40 -14.23 -10.65
C VAL A 170 -16.10 -13.46 -10.81
N ALA A 171 -15.63 -13.36 -12.05
CA ALA A 171 -14.45 -12.58 -12.39
C ALA A 171 -14.61 -11.10 -11.99
N VAL A 172 -13.50 -10.51 -11.54
CA VAL A 172 -13.37 -9.08 -11.34
C VAL A 172 -13.50 -8.33 -12.66
N ASP A 173 -14.03 -7.11 -12.58
CA ASP A 173 -14.10 -6.17 -13.69
C ASP A 173 -12.72 -5.54 -13.92
N SER A 174 -12.37 -5.32 -15.18
CA SER A 174 -11.14 -4.60 -15.52
C SER A 174 -11.38 -3.10 -15.59
N LEU A 175 -10.39 -2.33 -15.15
CA LEU A 175 -10.32 -0.89 -15.43
C LEU A 175 -10.15 -0.59 -16.94
N PHE A 176 -9.79 -1.59 -17.75
CA PHE A 176 -9.39 -1.46 -19.16
C PHE A 176 -10.43 -1.95 -20.18
N GLY A 177 -11.70 -2.09 -19.79
CA GLY A 177 -12.80 -2.48 -20.70
C GLY A 177 -13.10 -3.98 -20.70
N GLU A 178 -13.44 -4.54 -21.88
CA GLU A 178 -14.03 -5.89 -22.06
C GLU A 178 -13.09 -7.08 -21.78
N ILE A 179 -11.90 -6.84 -21.25
CA ILE A 179 -11.00 -7.90 -20.81
C ILE A 179 -11.41 -8.28 -19.40
N LYS A 180 -11.99 -9.47 -19.20
CA LYS A 180 -12.03 -10.05 -17.85
C LYS A 180 -10.58 -10.22 -17.42
N GLU A 181 -10.18 -9.56 -16.34
CA GLU A 181 -8.85 -9.82 -15.78
C GLU A 181 -8.71 -11.32 -15.54
N GLY A 182 -7.57 -11.87 -15.98
CA GLY A 182 -7.22 -13.27 -15.77
C GLY A 182 -6.99 -13.56 -14.29
N ASP A 183 -6.45 -14.75 -14.00
CA ASP A 183 -6.14 -15.21 -12.66
C ASP A 183 -5.50 -14.11 -11.81
N VAL A 184 -5.94 -13.99 -10.56
CA VAL A 184 -5.38 -13.03 -9.60
C VAL A 184 -3.87 -13.24 -9.51
N VAL A 185 -3.13 -12.13 -9.52
CA VAL A 185 -1.67 -12.13 -9.40
C VAL A 185 -1.25 -11.41 -8.14
N ARG A 186 -0.02 -11.63 -7.73
CA ARG A 186 0.64 -10.89 -6.66
C ARG A 186 1.98 -10.33 -7.11
N HIS A 187 2.48 -9.40 -6.33
CA HIS A 187 3.84 -8.92 -6.44
C HIS A 187 4.83 -9.96 -5.93
N ASP A 188 6.07 -9.86 -6.42
CA ASP A 188 7.19 -10.62 -5.86
C ASP A 188 7.45 -10.21 -4.40
N GLY A 189 7.97 -11.13 -3.60
CA GLY A 189 8.15 -10.94 -2.17
C GLY A 189 7.54 -12.06 -1.32
N LYS A 190 8.08 -12.21 -0.10
CA LYS A 190 7.62 -13.20 0.89
C LYS A 190 6.35 -12.80 1.63
N THR A 191 6.01 -11.52 1.64
CA THR A 191 4.83 -10.98 2.34
C THR A 191 4.01 -10.11 1.39
N SER A 192 2.77 -9.82 1.80
CA SER A 192 1.81 -9.04 1.01
C SER A 192 2.20 -7.59 0.73
N ASP A 193 3.21 -7.08 1.43
CA ASP A 193 3.60 -5.68 1.37
C ASP A 193 4.72 -5.47 0.35
N GLY A 194 5.76 -6.33 0.31
CA GLY A 194 6.67 -6.48 -0.84
C GLY A 194 7.56 -5.29 -1.25
N TYR A 195 7.31 -4.05 -0.81
CA TYR A 195 8.00 -2.84 -1.29
C TYR A 195 9.52 -2.94 -1.12
N LEU A 196 9.96 -3.46 0.04
CA LEU A 196 11.39 -3.58 0.32
C LEU A 196 12.10 -4.38 -0.76
N GLU A 197 11.55 -5.53 -1.15
CA GLU A 197 12.17 -6.44 -2.11
C GLU A 197 12.24 -5.82 -3.51
N HIS A 198 11.14 -5.22 -3.99
CA HIS A 198 11.11 -4.54 -5.29
C HIS A 198 12.10 -3.39 -5.37
N ILE A 199 12.04 -2.47 -4.39
CA ILE A 199 12.91 -1.29 -4.37
C ILE A 199 14.37 -1.72 -4.24
N PHE A 200 14.67 -2.76 -3.45
CA PHE A 200 16.04 -3.25 -3.30
C PHE A 200 16.61 -3.85 -4.59
N LYS A 201 15.85 -4.74 -5.27
CA LYS A 201 16.28 -5.35 -6.54
C LYS A 201 16.45 -4.27 -7.62
N HIS A 202 15.48 -3.37 -7.73
CA HIS A 202 15.55 -2.27 -8.70
C HIS A 202 16.74 -1.35 -8.43
N ALA A 203 16.93 -0.91 -7.17
CA ALA A 203 18.05 -0.06 -6.79
C ALA A 203 19.41 -0.74 -7.02
N ALA A 204 19.53 -2.03 -6.71
CA ALA A 204 20.76 -2.79 -6.96
C ALA A 204 21.15 -2.79 -8.45
N LYS A 205 20.15 -2.97 -9.31
CA LYS A 205 20.33 -2.97 -10.76
C LYS A 205 20.64 -1.58 -11.30
N GLU A 206 19.81 -0.58 -10.99
CA GLU A 206 19.93 0.77 -11.56
C GLU A 206 21.15 1.53 -11.04
N LEU A 207 21.50 1.40 -9.75
CA LEU A 207 22.59 2.15 -9.15
C LEU A 207 23.96 1.47 -9.30
N PHE A 208 23.98 0.13 -9.36
CA PHE A 208 25.23 -0.64 -9.28
C PHE A 208 25.40 -1.69 -10.38
N GLY A 209 24.43 -1.84 -11.29
CA GLY A 209 24.46 -2.85 -12.34
C GLY A 209 24.40 -4.29 -11.82
N MET A 210 23.88 -4.50 -10.60
CA MET A 210 23.83 -5.81 -9.94
C MET A 210 22.43 -6.41 -10.03
N ASP A 211 22.31 -7.53 -10.74
CA ASP A 211 21.05 -8.28 -10.85
C ASP A 211 20.87 -9.22 -9.65
N VAL A 212 20.00 -8.83 -8.71
CA VAL A 212 19.72 -9.57 -7.48
C VAL A 212 18.45 -10.42 -7.68
N LYS A 213 18.63 -11.75 -7.78
CA LYS A 213 17.50 -12.68 -7.96
C LYS A 213 16.80 -13.01 -6.64
N GLU A 214 17.58 -13.28 -5.60
CA GLU A 214 17.08 -13.68 -4.28
C GLU A 214 17.61 -12.74 -3.20
N ILE A 215 16.74 -12.40 -2.26
CA ILE A 215 17.07 -11.57 -1.10
C ILE A 215 17.16 -12.43 0.16
N THR A 216 18.22 -12.24 0.93
CA THR A 216 18.39 -12.86 2.25
C THR A 216 18.04 -11.87 3.36
N TYR A 217 16.97 -12.17 4.10
CA TYR A 217 16.55 -11.38 5.25
C TYR A 217 17.23 -11.87 6.53
N LYS A 218 17.99 -10.99 7.18
CA LYS A 218 18.60 -11.24 8.48
C LYS A 218 17.71 -10.69 9.59
N ALA A 219 17.10 -11.57 10.39
CA ALA A 219 16.40 -11.14 11.59
C ALA A 219 17.37 -10.49 12.58
N LEU A 220 17.03 -9.32 13.09
CA LEU A 220 17.83 -8.59 14.07
C LEU A 220 17.41 -8.99 15.48
N LYS A 221 16.43 -8.28 16.05
CA LYS A 221 15.93 -8.56 17.41
C LYS A 221 14.83 -9.60 17.44
N ASN A 222 14.02 -9.66 16.40
CA ASN A 222 12.86 -10.53 16.26
C ASN A 222 12.51 -10.67 14.77
N LYS A 223 11.51 -11.52 14.46
CA LYS A 223 11.07 -11.77 13.08
C LYS A 223 10.48 -10.55 12.37
N ASP A 224 10.00 -9.57 13.12
CA ASP A 224 9.36 -8.34 12.63
C ASP A 224 10.36 -7.17 12.48
N PHE A 225 11.65 -7.42 12.72
CA PHE A 225 12.71 -6.46 12.41
C PHE A 225 13.85 -7.17 11.68
N GLN A 226 13.84 -7.05 10.36
CA GLN A 226 14.75 -7.73 9.46
C GLN A 226 15.60 -6.72 8.69
N GLU A 227 16.83 -7.10 8.37
CA GLU A 227 17.79 -6.32 7.58
C GLU A 227 18.14 -7.07 6.30
N VAL A 228 18.36 -6.31 5.24
CA VAL A 228 18.86 -6.77 3.95
C VAL A 228 20.02 -5.87 3.55
N THR A 229 21.15 -6.45 3.15
CA THR A 229 22.33 -5.71 2.68
C THR A 229 22.74 -6.12 1.28
N LEU A 230 23.18 -5.15 0.49
CA LEU A 230 23.94 -5.35 -0.74
C LEU A 230 25.39 -4.99 -0.44
N GLU A 231 26.30 -5.93 -0.63
CA GLU A 231 27.73 -5.75 -0.38
C GLU A 231 28.53 -6.01 -1.66
N LYS A 232 29.56 -5.19 -1.88
CA LYS A 232 30.52 -5.35 -2.98
C LYS A 232 31.88 -4.88 -2.50
N ASP A 233 32.93 -5.67 -2.74
CA ASP A 233 34.32 -5.34 -2.40
C ASP A 233 34.54 -4.93 -0.92
N GLY A 234 33.73 -5.48 0.00
CA GLY A 234 33.78 -5.18 1.43
C GLY A 234 33.01 -3.92 1.86
N GLU A 235 32.37 -3.21 0.93
CA GLU A 235 31.52 -2.05 1.21
C GLU A 235 30.04 -2.41 1.17
N THR A 236 29.26 -1.87 2.12
CA THR A 236 27.78 -1.96 2.07
C THR A 236 27.24 -0.87 1.14
N LEU A 237 26.78 -1.28 -0.05
CA LEU A 237 26.18 -0.39 -1.05
C LEU A 237 24.74 0.00 -0.68
N LEU A 238 23.94 -1.00 -0.28
CA LEU A 238 22.56 -0.82 0.18
C LEU A 238 22.38 -1.48 1.54
N ARG A 239 21.69 -0.80 2.46
CA ARG A 239 21.26 -1.36 3.75
C ARG A 239 19.79 -1.01 3.97
N PHE A 240 18.93 -2.00 3.82
CA PHE A 240 17.48 -1.86 3.92
C PHE A 240 16.99 -2.56 5.18
N ALA A 241 15.85 -2.11 5.72
CA ALA A 241 15.19 -2.79 6.83
C ALA A 241 13.68 -2.88 6.66
N ALA A 242 13.11 -3.98 7.15
CA ALA A 242 11.69 -4.08 7.44
C ALA A 242 11.50 -3.92 8.95
N ALA A 243 10.67 -2.97 9.38
CA ALA A 243 10.39 -2.68 10.78
C ALA A 243 8.88 -2.69 11.04
N TYR A 244 8.36 -3.84 11.48
CA TYR A 244 6.94 -4.08 11.69
C TYR A 244 6.57 -4.04 13.18
N GLY A 245 5.42 -3.45 13.49
CA GLY A 245 4.93 -3.27 14.85
C GLY A 245 5.51 -2.04 15.55
N PHE A 246 4.64 -1.30 16.28
CA PHE A 246 5.02 -0.06 16.97
C PHE A 246 6.23 -0.17 17.91
N ARG A 247 6.44 -1.33 18.55
CA ARG A 247 7.64 -1.56 19.37
C ARG A 247 8.93 -1.46 18.55
N ASN A 248 8.95 -2.04 17.35
CA ASN A 248 10.11 -1.97 16.47
C ASN A 248 10.26 -0.55 15.88
N ILE A 249 9.14 0.10 15.52
CA ILE A 249 9.11 1.50 15.05
C ILE A 249 9.71 2.44 16.11
N GLN A 250 9.28 2.37 17.36
CA GLN A 250 9.81 3.20 18.45
C GLN A 250 11.31 2.97 18.65
N ASN A 251 11.76 1.72 18.62
CA ASN A 251 13.18 1.39 18.72
C ASN A 251 14.01 1.94 17.55
N MET A 252 13.47 1.88 16.34
CA MET A 252 14.07 2.44 15.13
C MET A 252 14.20 3.97 15.25
N VAL A 253 13.13 4.65 15.65
CA VAL A 253 13.12 6.10 15.87
C VAL A 253 14.12 6.52 16.96
N LEU A 254 14.24 5.76 18.05
CA LEU A 254 15.24 6.03 19.09
C LEU A 254 16.68 5.95 18.55
N LYS A 255 16.96 5.05 17.59
CA LYS A 255 18.27 4.99 16.92
C LYS A 255 18.48 6.20 16.01
N LEU A 256 17.44 6.59 15.27
CA LEU A 256 17.45 7.78 14.41
C LEU A 256 17.78 9.05 15.22
N LYS A 257 17.05 9.29 16.33
CA LYS A 257 17.30 10.43 17.24
C LYS A 257 18.71 10.48 17.83
N LYS A 258 19.37 9.33 17.96
CA LYS A 258 20.72 9.20 18.50
C LYS A 258 21.82 9.32 17.43
N GLY A 259 21.47 9.58 16.17
CA GLY A 259 22.41 9.57 15.05
C GLY A 259 23.03 8.20 14.76
N LYS A 260 22.41 7.11 15.25
CA LYS A 260 22.88 5.73 15.08
C LYS A 260 22.02 4.98 14.06
N PHE A 261 21.77 5.65 12.93
CA PHE A 261 20.93 5.13 11.85
C PHE A 261 21.78 4.90 10.60
N SER A 262 21.74 3.69 10.05
CA SER A 262 22.59 3.30 8.91
C SER A 262 21.82 2.68 7.76
N TYR A 263 20.48 2.75 7.80
CA TYR A 263 19.63 2.24 6.73
C TYR A 263 19.45 3.32 5.67
N HIS A 264 19.49 2.93 4.40
CA HIS A 264 19.14 3.80 3.28
C HIS A 264 17.62 3.80 3.05
N PHE A 265 16.97 2.65 3.22
CA PHE A 265 15.52 2.52 3.10
C PHE A 265 14.95 1.70 4.26
N VAL A 266 13.76 2.06 4.72
CA VAL A 266 13.02 1.25 5.70
C VAL A 266 11.55 1.11 5.30
N GLU A 267 11.10 -0.13 5.19
CA GLU A 267 9.69 -0.48 5.11
C GLU A 267 9.11 -0.51 6.53
N VAL A 268 8.08 0.31 6.77
CA VAL A 268 7.53 0.53 8.11
C VAL A 268 6.05 0.19 8.14
N LEU A 269 5.67 -0.83 8.92
CA LEU A 269 4.29 -1.26 9.08
C LEU A 269 3.89 -1.22 10.55
N ALA A 270 2.74 -0.63 10.86
CA ALA A 270 2.27 -0.46 12.24
C ALA A 270 1.90 -1.79 12.92
N CYS A 271 1.44 -2.79 12.16
CA CYS A 271 1.03 -4.09 12.67
C CYS A 271 2.21 -5.08 12.66
N PRO A 272 2.44 -5.84 13.76
CA PRO A 272 3.36 -6.99 13.74
C PRO A 272 2.90 -8.02 12.72
N GLY A 273 3.81 -8.62 11.94
CA GLY A 273 3.46 -9.54 10.85
C GLY A 273 2.87 -8.88 9.59
N GLY A 274 2.91 -7.54 9.49
CA GLY A 274 2.45 -6.82 8.30
C GLY A 274 0.93 -6.76 8.14
N CYS A 275 0.46 -6.48 6.93
CA CYS A 275 -0.96 -6.21 6.67
C CYS A 275 -1.88 -7.42 6.86
N LEU A 276 -1.38 -8.66 6.73
CA LEU A 276 -2.16 -9.88 6.99
C LEU A 276 -2.70 -9.94 8.42
N ASN A 277 -1.97 -9.38 9.38
CA ASN A 277 -2.35 -9.33 10.79
C ASN A 277 -2.93 -7.94 11.18
N GLY A 278 -3.47 -7.23 10.19
CA GLY A 278 -4.13 -5.94 10.38
C GLY A 278 -5.34 -6.05 11.31
N LYS A 279 -5.60 -5.00 12.09
CA LYS A 279 -6.70 -5.02 13.08
C LYS A 279 -8.10 -5.09 12.48
N GLY A 280 -8.25 -4.80 11.17
CA GLY A 280 -9.52 -4.92 10.45
C GLY A 280 -9.79 -6.33 9.92
N GLN A 281 -8.89 -7.28 10.11
CA GLN A 281 -9.15 -8.67 9.74
C GLN A 281 -10.21 -9.30 10.65
N ALA A 282 -10.86 -10.35 10.15
CA ALA A 282 -11.75 -11.16 10.98
C ALA A 282 -10.99 -11.72 12.19
N GLN A 283 -11.63 -11.71 13.36
CA GLN A 283 -11.05 -12.14 14.63
C GLN A 283 -11.89 -13.27 15.22
N THR A 284 -11.28 -14.05 16.11
CA THR A 284 -12.01 -15.02 16.93
C THR A 284 -12.96 -14.29 17.88
N GLU A 285 -13.91 -15.00 18.50
CA GLU A 285 -14.84 -14.44 19.48
C GLU A 285 -14.13 -13.69 20.63
N ASP A 286 -12.93 -14.14 21.01
CA ASP A 286 -12.07 -13.51 22.02
C ASP A 286 -11.33 -12.24 21.52
N GLY A 287 -11.61 -11.75 20.30
CA GLY A 287 -10.97 -10.59 19.69
C GLY A 287 -9.49 -10.79 19.34
N LYS A 288 -9.06 -12.05 19.17
CA LYS A 288 -7.68 -12.39 18.82
C LYS A 288 -7.58 -12.77 17.34
N PRO A 289 -6.41 -12.56 16.71
CA PRO A 289 -6.16 -13.11 15.39
C PRO A 289 -6.18 -14.64 15.45
N ASP A 290 -6.92 -15.27 14.54
CA ASP A 290 -6.88 -16.72 14.36
C ASP A 290 -5.57 -17.10 13.64
N LYS A 291 -4.66 -17.75 14.37
CA LYS A 291 -3.36 -18.14 13.83
C LYS A 291 -3.46 -19.20 12.74
N ALA A 292 -4.42 -20.11 12.82
CA ALA A 292 -4.60 -21.15 11.81
C ALA A 292 -5.07 -20.52 10.50
N LEU A 293 -6.05 -19.61 10.59
CA LEU A 293 -6.52 -18.84 9.45
C LEU A 293 -5.42 -17.97 8.85
N LEU A 294 -4.62 -17.28 9.67
CA LEU A 294 -3.49 -16.47 9.18
C LEU A 294 -2.48 -17.31 8.39
N ASN A 295 -2.08 -18.47 8.91
CA ASN A 295 -1.16 -19.37 8.20
C ASN A 295 -1.76 -19.84 6.86
N GLN A 296 -3.06 -20.17 6.85
CA GLN A 296 -3.75 -20.55 5.61
C GLN A 296 -3.79 -19.40 4.60
N MET A 297 -4.04 -18.17 5.06
CA MET A 297 -4.00 -16.99 4.21
C MET A 297 -2.60 -16.72 3.65
N GLU A 298 -1.56 -16.92 4.45
CA GLU A 298 -0.16 -16.84 4.01
C GLU A 298 0.15 -17.88 2.93
N GLU A 299 -0.25 -19.13 3.11
CA GLU A 299 -0.07 -20.21 2.13
C GLU A 299 -0.81 -19.93 0.82
N VAL A 300 -2.07 -19.51 0.91
CA VAL A 300 -2.90 -19.16 -0.26
C VAL A 300 -2.29 -17.98 -1.00
N TYR A 301 -1.89 -16.93 -0.30
CA TYR A 301 -1.22 -15.78 -0.91
C TYR A 301 0.09 -16.20 -1.58
N ALA A 302 0.92 -17.02 -0.93
CA ALA A 302 2.19 -17.48 -1.50
C ALA A 302 2.02 -18.28 -2.80
N ALA A 303 0.90 -19.01 -2.94
CA ALA A 303 0.56 -19.79 -4.13
C ALA A 303 0.06 -18.95 -5.32
N ILE A 304 -0.34 -17.68 -5.10
CA ILE A 304 -0.76 -16.78 -6.18
C ILE A 304 0.42 -16.53 -7.14
N PRO A 305 0.22 -16.60 -8.47
CA PRO A 305 1.26 -16.31 -9.45
C PRO A 305 1.87 -14.92 -9.29
N VAL A 306 3.19 -14.84 -9.44
CA VAL A 306 3.92 -13.57 -9.35
C VAL A 306 3.91 -12.85 -10.69
N ARG A 307 3.64 -11.54 -10.67
CA ARG A 307 3.87 -10.62 -11.79
C ARG A 307 4.67 -9.42 -11.31
N LEU A 308 5.70 -9.03 -12.08
CA LEU A 308 6.49 -7.85 -11.79
C LEU A 308 5.77 -6.58 -12.29
N PRO A 309 5.72 -5.48 -11.49
CA PRO A 309 5.10 -4.23 -11.91
C PRO A 309 5.57 -3.71 -13.27
N GLU A 310 6.87 -3.82 -13.56
CA GLU A 310 7.51 -3.34 -14.79
C GLU A 310 7.00 -4.07 -16.04
N THR A 311 6.53 -5.31 -15.88
CA THR A 311 6.03 -6.15 -16.98
C THR A 311 4.56 -5.89 -17.30
N ASN A 312 3.86 -5.08 -16.49
CA ASN A 312 2.45 -4.79 -16.70
C ASN A 312 2.25 -3.74 -17.81
N MET A 313 1.87 -4.22 -19.01
CA MET A 313 1.61 -3.36 -20.17
C MET A 313 0.48 -2.34 -19.94
N HIS A 314 -0.49 -2.64 -19.08
CA HIS A 314 -1.58 -1.71 -18.78
C HIS A 314 -1.08 -0.49 -18.00
N VAL A 315 -0.15 -0.70 -17.08
CA VAL A 315 0.51 0.38 -16.32
C VAL A 315 1.31 1.27 -17.26
N GLN A 316 2.12 0.67 -18.15
CA GLN A 316 2.89 1.42 -19.16
C GLN A 316 1.98 2.26 -20.06
N LYS A 317 0.85 1.69 -20.50
CA LYS A 317 -0.13 2.40 -21.32
C LYS A 317 -0.78 3.57 -20.56
N MET A 318 -1.14 3.37 -19.30
CA MET A 318 -1.69 4.45 -18.46
C MET A 318 -0.69 5.58 -18.23
N TYR A 319 0.59 5.27 -18.02
CA TYR A 319 1.63 6.30 -17.94
C TYR A 319 1.65 7.17 -19.20
N GLN A 320 1.57 6.57 -20.38
CA GLN A 320 1.62 7.29 -21.65
C GLN A 320 0.31 8.04 -21.95
N ASP A 321 -0.82 7.32 -21.97
CA ASP A 321 -2.09 7.82 -22.50
C ASP A 321 -2.84 8.72 -21.52
N TRP A 322 -2.76 8.41 -20.22
CA TRP A 322 -3.52 9.12 -19.19
C TRP A 322 -2.66 10.04 -18.35
N LEU A 323 -1.48 9.60 -17.91
CA LEU A 323 -0.59 10.39 -17.07
C LEU A 323 0.36 11.28 -17.88
N GLU A 324 0.34 11.26 -19.21
CA GLU A 324 1.12 12.17 -20.06
C GLU A 324 2.65 12.00 -19.91
N GLY A 325 3.09 10.78 -19.62
CA GLY A 325 4.48 10.41 -19.41
C GLY A 325 4.86 10.21 -17.93
N MET A 326 5.94 9.45 -17.70
CA MET A 326 6.38 9.07 -16.36
C MET A 326 6.91 10.24 -15.51
N ASP A 327 7.43 11.29 -16.15
CA ASP A 327 7.98 12.48 -15.47
C ASP A 327 7.04 13.69 -15.52
N SER A 328 5.76 13.47 -15.84
CA SER A 328 4.81 14.55 -16.01
C SER A 328 4.40 15.18 -14.67
N LYS A 329 3.92 16.43 -14.73
CA LYS A 329 3.28 17.08 -13.58
C LYS A 329 2.06 16.30 -13.09
N LYS A 330 1.36 15.63 -14.01
CA LYS A 330 0.17 14.84 -13.70
C LYS A 330 0.49 13.60 -12.88
N VAL A 331 1.65 12.97 -13.09
CA VAL A 331 2.15 11.90 -12.20
C VAL A 331 2.30 12.43 -10.78
N GLN A 332 2.94 13.59 -10.60
CA GLN A 332 3.13 14.20 -9.27
C GLN A 332 1.80 14.54 -8.58
N GLU A 333 0.83 15.08 -9.31
CA GLU A 333 -0.49 15.41 -8.75
C GLU A 333 -1.35 14.17 -8.46
N THR A 334 -1.22 13.13 -9.28
CA THR A 334 -2.10 11.93 -9.22
C THR A 334 -1.54 10.86 -8.29
N LEU A 335 -0.24 10.59 -8.36
CA LEU A 335 0.42 9.45 -7.72
C LEU A 335 1.27 9.82 -6.50
N HIS A 336 1.53 11.11 -6.25
CA HIS A 336 2.31 11.55 -5.10
C HIS A 336 1.51 12.42 -4.14
N THR A 337 1.95 12.48 -2.89
CA THR A 337 1.40 13.34 -1.84
C THR A 337 2.54 13.89 -0.98
N LYS A 338 2.20 14.77 -0.05
CA LYS A 338 3.15 15.37 0.88
C LYS A 338 2.71 15.09 2.32
N TYR A 339 3.70 14.98 3.19
CA TYR A 339 3.50 14.79 4.61
C TYR A 339 4.02 16.01 5.35
N SER A 340 3.22 16.54 6.27
CA SER A 340 3.57 17.71 7.05
C SER A 340 3.30 17.48 8.52
N ALA A 341 4.05 18.19 9.37
CA ALA A 341 3.73 18.24 10.79
C ALA A 341 2.30 18.77 10.98
N VAL A 342 1.47 18.01 11.71
CA VAL A 342 0.14 18.50 12.07
C VAL A 342 0.33 19.48 13.22
N ASN A 343 0.08 20.77 12.98
CA ASN A 343 0.00 21.77 14.05
C ASN A 343 -1.11 21.31 15.02
N GLN A 344 -0.76 21.10 16.29
CA GLN A 344 -1.71 20.70 17.32
C GLN A 344 -2.66 21.87 17.66
N THR A 345 -3.58 22.19 16.76
CA THR A 345 -4.72 23.05 17.04
C THR A 345 -5.93 22.18 17.33
N ALA A 346 -6.16 21.95 18.63
CA ALA A 346 -7.42 21.60 19.27
C ALA A 346 -8.26 20.45 18.66
N SER A 347 -7.83 19.20 18.89
CA SER A 347 -8.75 18.18 19.43
C SER A 347 -7.92 17.11 20.13
N ASN A 348 -7.96 17.09 21.47
CA ASN A 348 -7.40 16.02 22.30
C ASN A 348 -8.22 14.73 22.08
N LEU A 349 -8.01 14.06 20.95
CA LEU A 349 -8.19 12.63 20.87
C LEU A 349 -6.83 12.01 21.20
N ASP A 350 -6.52 12.00 22.50
CA ASP A 350 -5.43 11.22 23.08
C ASP A 350 -5.72 9.74 22.83
N ILE A 351 -5.37 9.27 21.62
CA ILE A 351 -5.21 7.86 21.36
C ILE A 351 -3.92 7.47 22.10
N LYS A 352 -4.08 6.94 23.31
CA LYS A 352 -3.01 6.20 23.99
C LYS A 352 -2.70 4.98 23.12
N TRP A 353 -1.56 5.04 22.44
CA TRP A 353 -1.00 3.96 21.63
C TRP A 353 -0.48 2.81 22.49
#